data_AF-A0AAT9W1Y9-F1
#
_entry.id   AF-A0AAT9W1Y9-F1
#
_cell.length_a   1.000
_cell.length_b   1.000
_cell.length_c   1.000
_cell.angle_alpha   90.00
_cell.angle_beta   90.00
_cell.angle_gamma   90.00
#
_symmetry.space_group_name_H-M   'P 1'
#
loop_
_entity.id
_entity.type
_entity.pdbx_description
1 polymer ?
#
loop_
_entity_poly.entity_id
_entity_poly.type
_entity_poly.pdbx_seq_one_letter_code
_entity_poly.pdbx_strand_id
1 'polypeptide(L)'
;MVSDDVDAIAQEMSNHPRIINKNPFVHCLEAVGSEWLQLLLVVERIKLDTQANKRLDEVVAIAKEVLAHHQIQENYGYNPGDYALRNDTGWNPQVDEKSRALNAATPLFDTLDQGGKINAYFAAVHKTDYVSFVPDAAENEFLTIATEVLPAILDSRNFSWENLNVWRLGYPHHLLVRSIVFNDNLLRAIDALLTFVENGVLFDELRRKTIQAYVQRKTFQEGPFYNLNGNFLANRADIVAEVNHQILLATAQKCLFLARAIPVSIGIPAVILDQQFRMHVSSPENIKTHFGRIWEQEKERKVVTIQMDVEDFTWAINNESSGELYRQLNEMLFAAIRPEVKNSHGKYSDIDLPAWLYQAIWKYKGWVEQSSHIMLLGNKEDYLAARIILRGVKFSHWDWNHRTPGKVSIEKKLAQYKTGGESESTIKQSYEKVRGYAKNKITGLIINQLEERLNMNNRLAEGMQAPLNHRVIDKCLRFRNVLARYFPRDIFNQQGLCWVIDGAEKLAEKLNSSDASDALLRHQLYACFALDDRARAMLSAGDEPLDRVEIRELRTLMKQPLLS
;
A
#
# COMPACT_ATOMS: atom_id res chain seq x y z
N MET A 1 40.71 2.27 -25.67
CA MET A 1 41.50 2.48 -24.43
C MET A 1 40.98 3.70 -23.65
N VAL A 2 39.69 3.72 -23.27
CA VAL A 2 39.03 4.86 -22.55
C VAL A 2 38.48 4.41 -21.17
N SER A 3 38.57 3.12 -20.86
CA SER A 3 37.96 2.51 -19.66
C SER A 3 38.74 2.80 -18.37
N ASP A 4 40.07 2.77 -18.41
CA ASP A 4 40.90 2.80 -17.19
C ASP A 4 40.85 4.16 -16.45
N ASP A 5 40.49 5.23 -17.16
CA ASP A 5 40.41 6.58 -16.60
C ASP A 5 39.02 6.91 -16.00
N VAL A 6 37.95 6.36 -16.58
CA VAL A 6 36.59 6.52 -16.06
C VAL A 6 36.45 5.94 -14.65
N ASP A 7 37.01 4.76 -14.42
CA ASP A 7 36.90 4.07 -13.13
C ASP A 7 37.69 4.79 -12.03
N ALA A 8 38.86 5.35 -12.38
CA ALA A 8 39.67 6.15 -11.46
C ALA A 8 38.93 7.44 -11.05
N ILE A 9 38.36 8.17 -12.02
CA ILE A 9 37.58 9.39 -11.78
C ILE A 9 36.33 9.06 -10.95
N ALA A 10 35.60 8.00 -11.29
CA ALA A 10 34.42 7.60 -10.53
C ALA A 10 34.75 7.21 -9.08
N GLN A 11 35.92 6.59 -8.85
CA GLN A 11 36.39 6.27 -7.52
C GLN A 11 36.78 7.52 -6.73
N GLU A 12 37.46 8.49 -7.35
CA GLU A 12 37.77 9.79 -6.72
C GLU A 12 36.51 10.56 -6.35
N MET A 13 35.55 10.66 -7.30
CA MET A 13 34.24 11.27 -7.06
C MET A 13 33.48 10.57 -5.93
N SER A 14 33.48 9.23 -5.89
CA SER A 14 32.81 8.48 -4.83
C SER A 14 33.41 8.70 -3.45
N ASN A 15 34.68 9.10 -3.35
CA ASN A 15 35.36 9.36 -2.08
C ASN A 15 35.17 10.82 -1.61
N HIS A 16 34.57 11.68 -2.43
CA HIS A 16 34.42 13.09 -2.12
C HIS A 16 33.35 13.33 -1.02
N PRO A 17 33.64 14.09 0.06
CA PRO A 17 32.76 14.21 1.23
C PRO A 17 31.36 14.79 0.96
N ARG A 18 31.20 15.60 -0.08
CA ARG A 18 29.90 16.20 -0.46
C ARG A 18 29.02 15.27 -1.32
N ILE A 19 29.52 14.11 -1.71
CA ILE A 19 28.76 13.12 -2.47
C ILE A 19 28.01 12.20 -1.50
N ILE A 20 26.75 11.91 -1.80
CA ILE A 20 25.88 11.07 -0.97
C ILE A 20 26.55 9.70 -0.76
N ASN A 21 26.83 9.37 0.49
CA ASN A 21 27.52 8.14 0.88
C ASN A 21 26.65 7.18 1.72
N LYS A 22 25.40 7.56 2.00
CA LYS A 22 24.41 6.72 2.68
C LYS A 22 23.12 6.71 1.88
N ASN A 23 22.40 5.60 1.93
CA ASN A 23 21.09 5.48 1.28
C ASN A 23 20.08 6.41 1.99
N PRO A 24 19.52 7.43 1.30
CA PRO A 24 18.59 8.40 1.90
C PRO A 24 17.18 7.84 2.14
N PHE A 25 16.87 6.64 1.63
CA PHE A 25 15.57 5.99 1.70
C PHE A 25 15.59 4.69 2.52
N VAL A 26 16.56 4.50 3.42
CA VAL A 26 16.66 3.30 4.27
C VAL A 26 15.41 3.12 5.14
N HIS A 27 15.05 4.14 5.93
CA HIS A 27 13.88 4.07 6.81
C HIS A 27 12.57 3.83 6.03
N CYS A 28 12.49 4.38 4.82
CA CYS A 28 11.36 4.12 3.94
C CYS A 28 11.22 2.63 3.58
N LEU A 29 12.32 1.98 3.21
CA LEU A 29 12.32 0.55 2.93
C LEU A 29 12.05 -0.26 4.20
N GLU A 30 12.60 0.13 5.35
CA GLU A 30 12.31 -0.52 6.64
C GLU A 30 10.82 -0.40 7.01
N ALA A 31 10.18 0.73 6.72
CA ALA A 31 8.73 0.91 6.88
C ALA A 31 7.93 -0.03 5.97
N VAL A 32 8.29 -0.11 4.69
CA VAL A 32 7.70 -1.08 3.75
C VAL A 32 7.86 -2.52 4.26
N GLY A 33 9.09 -2.91 4.62
CA GLY A 33 9.40 -4.23 5.17
C GLY A 33 8.62 -4.53 6.44
N SER A 34 8.48 -3.53 7.33
CA SER A 34 7.71 -3.63 8.57
C SER A 34 6.27 -4.04 8.30
N GLU A 35 5.56 -3.37 7.38
CA GLU A 35 4.15 -3.69 7.10
C GLU A 35 3.96 -5.12 6.58
N TRP A 36 4.85 -5.60 5.70
CA TRP A 36 4.78 -6.96 5.18
C TRP A 36 5.16 -8.02 6.21
N LEU A 37 6.13 -7.75 7.07
CA LEU A 37 6.46 -8.63 8.19
C LEU A 37 5.33 -8.68 9.23
N GLN A 38 4.66 -7.55 9.48
CA GLN A 38 3.47 -7.52 10.33
C GLN A 38 2.35 -8.38 9.75
N LEU A 39 2.05 -8.29 8.45
CA LEU A 39 1.07 -9.18 7.78
C LEU A 39 1.40 -10.66 8.06
N LEU A 40 2.67 -11.06 7.94
CA LEU A 40 3.11 -12.43 8.23
C LEU A 40 2.90 -12.78 9.71
N LEU A 41 3.17 -11.86 10.65
CA LEU A 41 2.89 -12.06 12.07
C LEU A 41 1.39 -12.17 12.37
N VAL A 42 0.54 -11.45 11.66
CA VAL A 42 -0.94 -11.59 11.76
C VAL A 42 -1.36 -12.97 11.27
N VAL A 43 -0.78 -13.46 10.17
CA VAL A 43 -1.00 -14.84 9.74
C VAL A 43 -0.59 -15.81 10.84
N GLU A 44 0.62 -15.69 11.40
CA GLU A 44 1.07 -16.54 12.52
C GLU A 44 0.13 -16.47 13.73
N ARG A 45 -0.44 -15.30 14.04
CA ARG A 45 -1.47 -15.15 15.09
C ARG A 45 -2.71 -15.99 14.77
N ILE A 46 -3.24 -15.90 13.54
CA ILE A 46 -4.40 -16.68 13.09
C ILE A 46 -4.12 -18.18 13.19
N LYS A 47 -2.92 -18.63 12.81
CA LYS A 47 -2.50 -20.04 12.89
C LYS A 47 -2.51 -20.60 14.31
N LEU A 48 -2.32 -19.76 15.33
CA LEU A 48 -2.29 -20.18 16.73
C LEU A 48 -3.68 -20.40 17.32
N ASP A 49 -4.73 -19.84 16.72
CA ASP A 49 -6.12 -20.00 17.13
C ASP A 49 -6.76 -21.16 16.35
N THR A 50 -7.23 -22.21 17.05
CA THR A 50 -7.76 -23.42 16.41
C THR A 50 -8.90 -23.14 15.43
N GLN A 51 -9.81 -22.22 15.76
CA GLN A 51 -10.97 -21.91 14.93
C GLN A 51 -10.55 -21.07 13.73
N ALA A 52 -9.76 -20.02 13.95
CA ALA A 52 -9.28 -19.16 12.89
C ALA A 52 -8.37 -19.92 11.91
N ASN A 53 -7.52 -20.81 12.43
CA ASN A 53 -6.67 -21.70 11.65
C ASN A 53 -7.47 -22.60 10.70
N LYS A 54 -8.58 -23.19 11.17
CA LYS A 54 -9.47 -24.00 10.35
C LYS A 54 -10.10 -23.18 9.21
N ARG A 55 -10.60 -21.98 9.52
CA ARG A 55 -11.15 -21.05 8.51
C ARG A 55 -10.11 -20.65 7.48
N LEU A 56 -8.88 -20.38 7.94
CA LEU A 56 -7.75 -20.08 7.07
C LEU A 56 -7.43 -21.25 6.14
N ASP A 57 -7.42 -22.48 6.65
CA ASP A 57 -7.23 -23.70 5.85
C ASP A 57 -8.31 -23.84 4.77
N GLU A 58 -9.58 -23.58 5.09
CA GLU A 58 -10.69 -23.63 4.14
C GLU A 58 -10.51 -22.63 2.98
N VAL A 59 -10.22 -21.36 3.30
CA VAL A 59 -10.05 -20.32 2.27
C VAL A 59 -8.76 -20.52 1.45
N VAL A 60 -7.67 -20.97 2.08
CA VAL A 60 -6.41 -21.30 1.37
C VAL A 60 -6.61 -22.49 0.43
N ALA A 61 -7.43 -23.48 0.81
CA ALA A 61 -7.74 -24.60 -0.06
C ALA A 61 -8.49 -24.17 -1.33
N ILE A 62 -9.48 -23.27 -1.20
CA ILE A 62 -10.17 -22.68 -2.36
C ILE A 62 -9.18 -21.95 -3.26
N ALA A 63 -8.30 -21.13 -2.70
CA ALA A 63 -7.29 -20.41 -3.48
C ALA A 63 -6.37 -21.36 -4.27
N LYS A 64 -6.00 -22.51 -3.69
CA LYS A 64 -5.22 -23.54 -4.38
C LYS A 64 -6.01 -24.19 -5.53
N GLU A 65 -7.31 -24.41 -5.38
CA GLU A 65 -8.16 -24.94 -6.46
C GLU A 65 -8.37 -23.93 -7.58
N VAL A 66 -8.60 -22.67 -7.24
CA VAL A 66 -8.67 -21.56 -8.21
C VAL A 66 -7.39 -21.50 -9.04
N LEU A 67 -6.22 -21.61 -8.40
CA LEU A 67 -4.94 -21.64 -9.09
C LEU A 67 -4.74 -22.91 -9.94
N ALA A 68 -5.35 -24.03 -9.58
CA ALA A 68 -5.24 -25.27 -10.36
C ALA A 68 -6.27 -25.34 -11.51
N HIS A 69 -7.26 -24.45 -11.54
CA HIS A 69 -8.37 -24.52 -12.49
C HIS A 69 -7.97 -24.01 -13.88
N HIS A 70 -8.08 -24.88 -14.89
CA HIS A 70 -7.63 -24.63 -16.27
C HIS A 70 -8.23 -23.35 -16.88
N GLN A 71 -9.57 -23.24 -16.89
CA GLN A 71 -10.26 -22.07 -17.46
C GLN A 71 -9.88 -20.75 -16.78
N ILE A 72 -9.55 -20.79 -15.48
CA ILE A 72 -9.12 -19.59 -14.75
C ILE A 72 -7.70 -19.20 -15.17
N GLN A 73 -6.81 -20.18 -15.31
CA GLN A 73 -5.44 -19.96 -15.78
C GLN A 73 -5.41 -19.38 -17.20
N GLU A 74 -6.26 -19.87 -18.10
CA GLU A 74 -6.33 -19.37 -19.48
C GLU A 74 -6.78 -17.89 -19.52
N ASN A 75 -7.82 -17.54 -18.76
CA ASN A 75 -8.48 -16.24 -18.94
C ASN A 75 -7.90 -15.14 -18.03
N TYR A 76 -7.52 -15.46 -16.79
CA TYR A 76 -6.88 -14.50 -15.88
C TYR A 76 -5.34 -14.54 -15.92
N GLY A 77 -4.73 -15.65 -16.36
CA GLY A 77 -3.28 -15.77 -16.45
C GLY A 77 -2.70 -14.96 -17.61
N TYR A 78 -3.39 -14.94 -18.76
CA TYR A 78 -2.85 -14.40 -20.01
C TYR A 78 -3.30 -12.99 -20.38
N ASN A 79 -4.34 -12.40 -19.78
CA ASN A 79 -4.86 -11.10 -20.20
C ASN A 79 -3.81 -9.97 -20.02
N PRO A 80 -3.20 -9.45 -21.11
CA PRO A 80 -2.21 -8.38 -21.01
C PRO A 80 -2.88 -7.01 -20.75
N GLY A 81 -4.17 -6.86 -21.05
CA GLY A 81 -4.91 -5.59 -20.95
C GLY A 81 -5.08 -5.07 -19.53
N ASP A 82 -5.12 -5.95 -18.54
CA ASP A 82 -5.31 -5.59 -17.12
C ASP A 82 -4.07 -4.93 -16.51
N TYR A 83 -2.91 -5.09 -17.14
CA TYR A 83 -1.61 -4.67 -16.61
C TYR A 83 -0.75 -3.90 -17.62
N ALA A 84 -1.25 -3.68 -18.84
CA ALA A 84 -0.61 -2.87 -19.88
C ALA A 84 -0.69 -1.36 -19.57
N LEU A 85 -0.11 -0.93 -18.46
CA LEU A 85 0.16 0.49 -18.19
C LEU A 85 1.62 0.66 -17.74
N ARG A 86 2.53 0.39 -18.70
CA ARG A 86 3.85 1.00 -18.96
C ARG A 86 4.96 -0.04 -19.14
N ASN A 87 5.75 0.16 -20.19
CA ASN A 87 6.97 -0.61 -20.50
C ASN A 87 8.13 -0.36 -19.50
N ASP A 88 7.87 0.34 -18.38
CA ASP A 88 8.89 0.76 -17.40
C ASP A 88 9.22 -0.35 -16.40
N THR A 89 9.80 -1.44 -16.90
CA THR A 89 10.28 -2.57 -16.06
C THR A 89 11.39 -2.16 -15.09
N GLY A 90 12.03 -1.02 -15.30
CA GLY A 90 13.13 -0.51 -14.48
C GLY A 90 12.75 -0.17 -13.04
N TRP A 91 11.47 0.11 -12.75
CA TRP A 91 10.98 0.34 -11.39
C TRP A 91 9.61 -0.27 -11.10
N ASN A 92 8.93 -0.82 -12.12
CA ASN A 92 7.64 -1.46 -11.98
C ASN A 92 7.69 -2.95 -12.39
N PRO A 93 8.04 -3.86 -11.46
CA PRO A 93 8.05 -5.29 -11.76
C PRO A 93 6.64 -5.79 -12.14
N GLN A 94 6.59 -6.75 -13.06
CA GLN A 94 5.33 -7.28 -13.60
C GLN A 94 4.88 -8.51 -12.80
N VAL A 95 3.56 -8.68 -12.71
CA VAL A 95 2.96 -9.83 -12.02
C VAL A 95 3.14 -11.11 -12.84
N ASP A 96 3.66 -12.15 -12.19
CA ASP A 96 3.77 -13.49 -12.77
C ASP A 96 2.39 -14.02 -13.19
N GLU A 97 2.31 -14.57 -14.40
CA GLU A 97 1.06 -15.06 -15.00
C GLU A 97 0.32 -16.04 -14.09
N LYS A 98 1.05 -16.97 -13.44
CA LYS A 98 0.45 -17.99 -12.58
C LYS A 98 -0.18 -17.38 -11.34
N SER A 99 0.39 -16.29 -10.83
CA SER A 99 -0.14 -15.58 -9.66
C SER A 99 -1.33 -14.69 -9.99
N ARG A 100 -1.54 -14.32 -11.26
CA ARG A 100 -2.71 -13.53 -11.70
C ARG A 100 -4.01 -14.32 -11.66
N ALA A 101 -3.97 -15.63 -11.89
CA ALA A 101 -5.16 -16.49 -11.86
C ALA A 101 -5.97 -16.35 -10.55
N LEU A 102 -5.30 -16.09 -9.42
CA LEU A 102 -6.00 -15.88 -8.14
C LEU A 102 -6.82 -14.58 -8.08
N ASN A 103 -6.67 -13.67 -9.05
CA ASN A 103 -7.52 -12.49 -9.18
C ASN A 103 -8.98 -12.85 -9.45
N ALA A 104 -9.25 -14.03 -10.04
CA ALA A 104 -10.62 -14.54 -10.16
C ALA A 104 -11.33 -14.60 -8.80
N ALA A 105 -10.61 -14.92 -7.72
CA ALA A 105 -11.19 -15.01 -6.37
C ALA A 105 -11.37 -13.65 -5.68
N THR A 106 -11.09 -12.52 -6.34
CA THR A 106 -11.24 -11.17 -5.74
C THR A 106 -12.65 -10.90 -5.23
N PRO A 107 -13.74 -11.18 -5.99
CA PRO A 107 -15.10 -10.95 -5.49
C PRO A 107 -15.43 -11.81 -4.27
N LEU A 108 -14.87 -13.02 -4.16
CA LEU A 108 -15.00 -13.87 -2.98
C LEU A 108 -14.32 -13.20 -1.77
N PHE A 109 -13.06 -12.79 -1.91
CA PHE A 109 -12.33 -12.14 -0.81
C PHE A 109 -12.98 -10.83 -0.37
N ASP A 110 -13.45 -10.00 -1.30
CA ASP A 110 -14.17 -8.77 -0.97
C ASP A 110 -15.50 -9.07 -0.27
N THR A 111 -16.21 -10.14 -0.65
CA THR A 111 -17.42 -10.58 0.05
C THR A 111 -17.12 -11.02 1.48
N LEU A 112 -16.05 -11.81 1.68
CA LEU A 112 -15.61 -12.23 3.01
C LEU A 112 -15.16 -11.04 3.87
N ASP A 113 -14.44 -10.09 3.28
CA ASP A 113 -14.02 -8.83 3.92
C ASP A 113 -15.23 -8.04 4.45
N GLN A 114 -16.36 -8.11 3.74
CA GLN A 114 -17.61 -7.45 4.11
C GLN A 114 -18.46 -8.25 5.10
N GLY A 115 -18.04 -9.47 5.47
CA GLY A 115 -18.86 -10.38 6.27
C GLY A 115 -20.06 -10.96 5.51
N GLY A 116 -20.05 -10.87 4.17
CA GLY A 116 -21.10 -11.36 3.30
C GLY A 116 -21.11 -12.89 3.17
N LYS A 117 -22.25 -13.42 2.74
CA LYS A 117 -22.45 -14.83 2.39
C LYS A 117 -22.73 -14.96 0.88
N ILE A 118 -23.11 -16.15 0.43
CA ILE A 118 -23.40 -16.47 -0.98
C ILE A 118 -24.29 -15.44 -1.72
N ASN A 119 -25.39 -14.97 -1.10
CA ASN A 119 -26.26 -13.98 -1.74
C ASN A 119 -25.58 -12.63 -1.96
N ALA A 120 -24.70 -12.24 -1.03
CA ALA A 120 -23.93 -11.00 -1.15
C ALA A 120 -22.86 -11.13 -2.23
N TYR A 121 -22.26 -12.32 -2.38
CA TYR A 121 -21.32 -12.63 -3.45
C TYR A 121 -21.96 -12.45 -4.83
N PHE A 122 -23.08 -13.13 -5.10
CA PHE A 122 -23.76 -12.99 -6.40
C PHE A 122 -24.23 -11.54 -6.64
N ALA A 123 -24.75 -10.87 -5.62
CA ALA A 123 -25.12 -9.47 -5.73
C ALA A 123 -23.93 -8.54 -6.03
N ALA A 124 -22.72 -8.87 -5.56
CA ALA A 124 -21.51 -8.12 -5.87
C ALA A 124 -21.04 -8.39 -7.31
N VAL A 125 -21.00 -9.66 -7.73
CA VAL A 125 -20.63 -10.06 -9.09
C VAL A 125 -21.54 -9.39 -10.12
N HIS A 126 -22.86 -9.39 -9.93
CA HIS A 126 -23.79 -8.75 -10.86
C HIS A 126 -23.70 -7.21 -10.90
N LYS A 127 -23.05 -6.58 -9.92
CA LYS A 127 -22.79 -5.13 -9.92
C LYS A 127 -21.46 -4.76 -10.57
N THR A 128 -20.56 -5.72 -10.75
CA THR A 128 -19.29 -5.50 -11.43
C THR A 128 -19.55 -5.36 -12.92
N ASP A 129 -19.14 -4.23 -13.49
CA ASP A 129 -19.22 -4.03 -14.93
C ASP A 129 -18.12 -4.85 -15.61
N TYR A 130 -18.50 -6.03 -16.10
CA TYR A 130 -17.58 -6.89 -16.85
C TYR A 130 -17.49 -6.49 -18.34
N VAL A 131 -18.32 -5.55 -18.82
CA VAL A 131 -18.35 -5.09 -20.22
C VAL A 131 -17.08 -4.32 -20.58
N SER A 132 -16.39 -3.75 -19.59
CA SER A 132 -15.08 -3.12 -19.81
C SER A 132 -13.97 -4.10 -20.20
N PHE A 133 -14.17 -5.41 -20.00
CA PHE A 133 -13.18 -6.44 -20.31
C PHE A 133 -13.42 -7.13 -21.66
N VAL A 134 -14.67 -7.24 -22.11
CA VAL A 134 -15.04 -7.80 -23.43
C VAL A 134 -16.29 -7.08 -23.95
N PRO A 135 -16.32 -6.61 -25.22
CA PRO A 135 -17.43 -5.82 -25.78
C PRO A 135 -18.78 -6.54 -25.86
N ASP A 136 -18.80 -7.87 -25.85
CA ASP A 136 -20.01 -8.67 -26.02
C ASP A 136 -20.39 -9.40 -24.71
N ALA A 137 -21.59 -9.14 -24.19
CA ALA A 137 -22.02 -9.61 -22.87
C ALA A 137 -22.35 -11.12 -22.82
N ALA A 138 -22.63 -11.73 -23.97
CA ALA A 138 -22.99 -13.16 -24.08
C ALA A 138 -21.76 -14.10 -24.05
N GLU A 139 -20.55 -13.57 -24.26
CA GLU A 139 -19.28 -14.32 -24.31
C GLU A 139 -18.31 -13.91 -23.19
N ASN A 140 -18.82 -13.33 -22.08
CA ASN A 140 -17.96 -12.82 -21.03
C ASN A 140 -17.42 -13.94 -20.12
N GLU A 141 -16.29 -14.51 -20.51
CA GLU A 141 -15.62 -15.60 -19.80
C GLU A 141 -15.30 -15.26 -18.33
N PHE A 142 -15.06 -13.98 -18.01
CA PHE A 142 -14.84 -13.52 -16.63
C PHE A 142 -16.12 -13.60 -15.79
N LEU A 143 -17.26 -13.23 -16.37
CA LEU A 143 -18.55 -13.39 -15.72
C LEU A 143 -18.86 -14.88 -15.51
N THR A 144 -18.66 -15.72 -16.53
CA THR A 144 -18.83 -17.19 -16.41
C THR A 144 -17.95 -17.77 -15.30
N ILE A 145 -16.69 -17.33 -15.20
CA ILE A 145 -15.80 -17.75 -14.11
C ILE A 145 -16.37 -17.34 -12.74
N ALA A 146 -16.88 -16.11 -12.62
CA ALA A 146 -17.44 -15.59 -11.38
C ALA A 146 -18.81 -16.18 -11.01
N THR A 147 -19.65 -16.56 -11.97
CA THR A 147 -21.02 -17.03 -11.70
C THR A 147 -21.17 -18.54 -11.73
N GLU A 148 -20.26 -19.27 -12.39
CA GLU A 148 -20.37 -20.72 -12.56
C GLU A 148 -19.15 -21.46 -12.00
N VAL A 149 -17.94 -21.12 -12.46
CA VAL A 149 -16.71 -21.86 -12.09
C VAL A 149 -16.38 -21.72 -10.62
N LEU A 150 -16.31 -20.49 -10.10
CA LEU A 150 -16.02 -20.24 -8.69
C LEU A 150 -17.07 -20.85 -7.77
N PRO A 151 -18.38 -20.64 -7.99
CA PRO A 151 -19.41 -21.32 -7.22
C PRO A 151 -19.29 -22.84 -7.24
N ALA A 152 -18.98 -23.46 -8.39
CA ALA A 152 -18.77 -24.90 -8.47
C ALA A 152 -17.58 -25.38 -7.61
N ILE A 153 -16.48 -24.60 -7.57
CA ILE A 153 -15.34 -24.86 -6.67
C ILE A 153 -15.81 -24.79 -5.20
N LEU A 154 -16.54 -23.74 -4.84
CA LEU A 154 -17.05 -23.54 -3.47
C LEU A 154 -18.00 -24.67 -3.03
N ASP A 155 -18.90 -25.11 -3.92
CA ASP A 155 -19.85 -26.18 -3.68
C ASP A 155 -19.15 -27.54 -3.51
N SER A 156 -18.15 -27.82 -4.33
CA SER A 156 -17.35 -29.07 -4.23
C SER A 156 -16.65 -29.21 -2.88
N ARG A 157 -16.30 -28.06 -2.27
CA ARG A 157 -15.66 -27.95 -0.96
C ARG A 157 -16.65 -27.83 0.20
N ASN A 158 -17.95 -27.72 -0.08
CA ASN A 158 -18.98 -27.38 0.91
C ASN A 158 -18.58 -26.14 1.74
N PHE A 159 -18.22 -25.06 1.05
CA PHE A 159 -17.64 -23.87 1.70
C PHE A 159 -18.59 -23.24 2.73
N SER A 160 -18.08 -23.06 3.95
CA SER A 160 -18.86 -22.63 5.11
C SER A 160 -19.26 -21.15 5.10
N TRP A 161 -18.63 -20.32 4.25
CA TRP A 161 -18.70 -18.85 4.27
C TRP A 161 -18.27 -18.22 5.61
N GLU A 162 -17.61 -18.99 6.47
CA GLU A 162 -17.01 -18.44 7.68
C GLU A 162 -15.78 -17.61 7.31
N ASN A 163 -15.76 -16.35 7.75
CA ASN A 163 -14.67 -15.43 7.46
C ASN A 163 -13.70 -15.30 8.65
N LEU A 164 -12.55 -14.70 8.35
CA LEU A 164 -11.47 -14.45 9.28
C LEU A 164 -11.57 -13.09 9.95
N ASN A 165 -12.68 -12.33 9.78
CA ASN A 165 -12.79 -10.93 10.22
C ASN A 165 -12.17 -10.81 11.59
N VAL A 166 -12.79 -11.37 12.64
CA VAL A 166 -12.42 -11.34 14.08
C VAL A 166 -10.92 -11.51 14.42
N TRP A 167 -10.12 -12.11 13.53
CA TRP A 167 -8.69 -12.36 13.80
C TRP A 167 -7.73 -11.63 12.88
N ARG A 168 -8.20 -10.98 11.81
CA ARG A 168 -7.33 -10.41 10.76
C ARG A 168 -6.83 -9.01 11.04
N LEU A 169 -7.29 -8.35 12.10
CA LEU A 169 -6.84 -7.00 12.48
C LEU A 169 -6.94 -6.00 11.31
N GLY A 170 -8.02 -6.12 10.53
CA GLY A 170 -8.29 -5.27 9.37
C GLY A 170 -7.50 -5.57 8.10
N TYR A 171 -6.61 -6.57 8.09
CA TYR A 171 -5.92 -6.98 6.86
C TYR A 171 -6.87 -7.70 5.90
N PRO A 172 -6.92 -7.33 4.60
CA PRO A 172 -7.74 -8.01 3.59
C PRO A 172 -7.54 -9.53 3.52
N HIS A 173 -8.62 -10.29 3.32
CA HIS A 173 -8.54 -11.75 3.14
C HIS A 173 -7.60 -12.13 1.99
N HIS A 174 -7.62 -11.37 0.90
CA HIS A 174 -6.73 -11.66 -0.23
C HIS A 174 -5.25 -11.58 0.16
N LEU A 175 -4.83 -10.66 1.06
CA LEU A 175 -3.43 -10.53 1.48
C LEU A 175 -3.01 -11.70 2.34
N LEU A 176 -3.85 -12.07 3.31
CA LEU A 176 -3.61 -13.21 4.19
C LEU A 176 -3.44 -14.50 3.38
N VAL A 177 -4.39 -14.79 2.50
CA VAL A 177 -4.39 -16.02 1.69
C VAL A 177 -3.20 -16.05 0.74
N ARG A 178 -2.93 -14.96 0.02
CA ARG A 178 -1.81 -14.85 -0.92
C ARG A 178 -0.46 -14.97 -0.23
N SER A 179 -0.29 -14.43 0.97
CA SER A 179 0.94 -14.54 1.76
C SER A 179 1.27 -15.97 2.20
N ILE A 180 0.26 -16.84 2.26
CA ILE A 180 0.42 -18.28 2.52
C ILE A 180 0.66 -19.02 1.22
N VAL A 181 -0.15 -18.79 0.19
CA VAL A 181 -0.07 -19.51 -1.08
C VAL A 181 1.26 -19.24 -1.80
N PHE A 182 1.73 -17.99 -1.77
CA PHE A 182 2.97 -17.54 -2.42
C PHE A 182 4.09 -17.22 -1.41
N ASN A 183 4.09 -17.90 -0.26
CA ASN A 183 4.96 -17.55 0.86
C ASN A 183 6.45 -17.47 0.49
N ASP A 184 6.96 -18.45 -0.27
CA ASP A 184 8.38 -18.46 -0.68
C ASP A 184 8.73 -17.28 -1.59
N ASN A 185 7.83 -16.84 -2.46
CA ASN A 185 8.03 -15.67 -3.32
C ASN A 185 8.04 -14.38 -2.47
N LEU A 186 7.08 -14.29 -1.55
CA LEU A 186 6.94 -13.17 -0.62
C LEU A 186 8.19 -13.01 0.26
N LEU A 187 8.62 -14.10 0.91
CA LEU A 187 9.80 -14.09 1.76
C LEU A 187 11.06 -13.73 0.98
N ARG A 188 11.23 -14.21 -0.26
CA ARG A 188 12.36 -13.82 -1.12
C ARG A 188 12.34 -12.34 -1.48
N ALA A 189 11.18 -11.76 -1.77
CA ALA A 189 11.06 -10.34 -2.08
C ALA A 189 11.37 -9.46 -0.87
N ILE A 190 10.84 -9.81 0.31
CA ILE A 190 11.15 -9.11 1.58
C ILE A 190 12.64 -9.25 1.92
N ASP A 191 13.21 -10.45 1.75
CA ASP A 191 14.63 -10.71 2.01
C ASP A 191 15.56 -9.90 1.09
N ALA A 192 15.21 -9.76 -0.20
CA ALA A 192 15.94 -8.92 -1.13
C ALA A 192 15.90 -7.43 -0.73
N LEU A 193 14.74 -6.94 -0.29
CA LEU A 193 14.59 -5.57 0.22
C LEU A 193 15.45 -5.35 1.47
N LEU A 194 15.35 -6.23 2.47
CA LEU A 194 16.09 -6.10 3.72
C LEU A 194 17.59 -6.27 3.53
N THR A 195 18.01 -7.13 2.60
CA THR A 195 19.43 -7.29 2.27
C THR A 195 19.99 -6.00 1.65
N PHE A 196 19.22 -5.27 0.84
CA PHE A 196 19.63 -3.95 0.34
C PHE A 196 19.70 -2.88 1.44
N VAL A 197 18.86 -3.00 2.48
CA VAL A 197 18.89 -2.12 3.66
C VAL A 197 20.11 -2.41 4.54
N GLU A 198 20.36 -3.67 4.85
CA GLU A 198 21.37 -4.11 5.82
C GLU A 198 22.79 -4.14 5.23
N ASN A 199 22.93 -4.43 3.92
CA ASN A 199 24.22 -4.55 3.26
C ASN A 199 24.62 -3.25 2.55
N GLY A 200 25.41 -2.43 3.24
CA GLY A 200 25.94 -1.16 2.70
C GLY A 200 26.71 -1.30 1.37
N VAL A 201 27.29 -2.48 1.09
CA VAL A 201 28.02 -2.75 -0.16
C VAL A 201 27.09 -2.64 -1.37
N LEU A 202 25.83 -3.09 -1.26
CA LEU A 202 24.89 -3.05 -2.38
C LEU A 202 24.50 -1.61 -2.76
N PHE A 203 24.39 -0.72 -1.78
CA PHE A 203 24.21 0.69 -2.03
C PHE A 203 25.47 1.33 -2.62
N ASP A 204 26.64 1.00 -2.10
CA ASP A 204 27.92 1.49 -2.64
C ASP A 204 28.15 1.05 -4.10
N GLU A 205 27.75 -0.17 -4.46
CA GLU A 205 27.79 -0.65 -5.85
C GLU A 205 26.83 0.13 -6.75
N LEU A 206 25.59 0.37 -6.31
CA LEU A 206 24.63 1.20 -7.05
C LEU A 206 25.18 2.62 -7.25
N ARG A 207 25.71 3.22 -6.18
CA ARG A 207 26.34 4.55 -6.21
C ARG A 207 27.48 4.58 -7.21
N ARG A 208 28.41 3.61 -7.13
CA ARG A 208 29.57 3.53 -8.03
C ARG A 208 29.16 3.41 -9.49
N LYS A 209 28.23 2.49 -9.80
CA LYS A 209 27.69 2.33 -11.17
C LYS A 209 27.04 3.61 -11.69
N THR A 210 26.31 4.32 -10.83
CA THR A 210 25.66 5.59 -11.18
C THR A 210 26.69 6.67 -11.50
N ILE A 211 27.74 6.79 -10.68
CA ILE A 211 28.84 7.74 -10.91
C ILE A 211 29.60 7.37 -12.18
N GLN A 212 29.95 6.10 -12.39
CA GLN A 212 30.60 5.62 -13.62
C GLN A 212 29.77 5.98 -14.86
N ALA A 213 28.47 5.69 -14.85
CA ALA A 213 27.58 6.02 -15.96
C ALA A 213 27.46 7.54 -16.18
N TYR A 214 27.52 8.34 -15.11
CA TYR A 214 27.56 9.80 -15.23
C TYR A 214 28.86 10.28 -15.88
N VAL A 215 30.02 9.81 -15.40
CA VAL A 215 31.34 10.17 -15.94
C VAL A 215 31.47 9.76 -17.40
N GLN A 216 31.07 8.53 -17.76
CA GLN A 216 31.09 8.05 -19.15
C GLN A 216 30.26 8.95 -20.08
N ARG A 217 29.05 9.32 -19.64
CA ARG A 217 28.16 10.19 -20.42
C ARG A 217 28.74 11.60 -20.59
N LYS A 218 29.26 12.18 -19.51
CA LYS A 218 29.91 13.50 -19.57
C LYS A 218 31.16 13.49 -20.46
N THR A 219 32.00 12.47 -20.34
CA THR A 219 33.17 12.28 -21.19
C THR A 219 32.80 12.15 -22.68
N PHE A 220 31.68 11.49 -22.97
CA PHE A 220 31.18 11.35 -24.34
C PHE A 220 30.64 12.68 -24.91
N GLN A 221 29.95 13.48 -24.09
CA GLN A 221 29.27 14.70 -24.54
C GLN A 221 30.19 15.92 -24.62
N GLU A 222 31.07 16.08 -23.63
CA GLU A 222 31.87 17.30 -23.44
C GLU A 222 33.36 17.07 -23.76
N GLY A 223 33.71 15.88 -24.24
CA GLY A 223 35.09 15.45 -24.46
C GLY A 223 35.72 14.87 -23.19
N PRO A 224 37.02 14.54 -23.20
CA PRO A 224 37.71 13.99 -22.04
C PRO A 224 37.40 14.87 -20.81
N PHE A 225 36.87 14.27 -19.74
CA PHE A 225 36.65 14.89 -18.43
C PHE A 225 37.99 15.23 -17.75
N TYR A 226 38.92 15.84 -18.48
CA TYR A 226 40.33 16.01 -18.13
C TYR A 226 40.61 17.49 -17.91
N ASN A 227 40.67 17.84 -16.63
CA ASN A 227 41.66 18.72 -16.02
C ASN A 227 41.31 18.89 -14.53
N LEU A 228 41.06 17.77 -13.84
CA LEU A 228 40.51 17.79 -12.49
C LEU A 228 41.56 17.33 -11.50
N ASN A 229 42.39 18.28 -11.04
CA ASN A 229 43.07 18.10 -9.76
C ASN A 229 42.01 17.91 -8.65
N GLY A 230 42.32 17.18 -7.58
CA GLY A 230 41.39 16.83 -6.49
C GLY A 230 40.63 17.98 -5.80
N ASN A 231 40.92 19.23 -6.15
CA ASN A 231 40.17 20.43 -5.74
C ASN A 231 39.03 20.83 -6.70
N PHE A 232 38.82 20.14 -7.83
CA PHE A 232 37.80 20.52 -8.80
C PHE A 232 36.37 20.38 -8.26
N LEU A 233 36.06 19.25 -7.60
CA LEU A 233 34.76 19.04 -6.96
C LEU A 233 34.54 19.99 -5.77
N ALA A 234 35.62 20.44 -5.12
CA ALA A 234 35.53 21.47 -4.08
C ALA A 234 35.01 22.80 -4.64
N ASN A 235 35.37 23.13 -5.89
CA ASN A 235 35.00 24.38 -6.57
C ASN A 235 33.79 24.28 -7.51
N ARG A 236 33.30 23.06 -7.80
CA ARG A 236 32.17 22.78 -8.72
C ARG A 236 30.97 22.22 -7.98
N ALA A 237 30.30 23.08 -7.24
CA ALA A 237 29.08 22.74 -6.51
C ALA A 237 27.94 22.26 -7.44
N ASP A 238 27.93 22.73 -8.69
CA ASP A 238 27.01 22.32 -9.75
C ASP A 238 27.17 20.83 -10.13
N ILE A 239 28.41 20.36 -10.35
CA ILE A 239 28.69 18.95 -10.67
C ILE A 239 28.37 18.05 -9.47
N VAL A 240 28.74 18.47 -8.27
CA VAL A 240 28.39 17.75 -7.04
C VAL A 240 26.87 17.61 -6.90
N ALA A 241 26.11 18.67 -7.18
CA ALA A 241 24.65 18.64 -7.16
C ALA A 241 24.07 17.71 -8.23
N GLU A 242 24.59 17.74 -9.45
CA GLU A 242 24.15 16.90 -10.56
C GLU A 242 24.39 15.40 -10.27
N VAL A 243 25.58 15.05 -9.78
CA VAL A 243 25.93 13.67 -9.41
C VAL A 243 25.05 13.18 -8.26
N ASN A 244 24.86 14.00 -7.22
CA ASN A 244 23.97 13.67 -6.11
C ASN A 244 22.52 13.49 -6.58
N HIS A 245 22.05 14.30 -7.52
CA HIS A 245 20.73 14.15 -8.10
C HIS A 245 20.58 12.81 -8.84
N GLN A 246 21.58 12.40 -9.63
CA GLN A 246 21.59 11.11 -10.31
C GLN A 246 21.61 9.94 -9.31
N ILE A 247 22.42 10.02 -8.25
CA ILE A 247 22.43 9.02 -7.17
C ILE A 247 21.06 8.93 -6.50
N LEU A 248 20.41 10.07 -6.21
CA LEU A 248 19.09 10.12 -5.61
C LEU A 248 18.03 9.46 -6.50
N LEU A 249 18.03 9.75 -7.79
CA LEU A 249 17.10 9.14 -8.75
C LEU A 249 17.32 7.63 -8.87
N ALA A 250 18.57 7.19 -9.06
CA ALA A 250 18.91 5.76 -9.14
C ALA A 250 18.51 5.01 -7.86
N THR A 251 18.72 5.63 -6.70
CA THR A 251 18.35 5.03 -5.41
C THR A 251 16.84 4.98 -5.24
N ALA A 252 16.11 6.06 -5.55
CA ALA A 252 14.65 6.08 -5.51
C ALA A 252 14.05 5.01 -6.44
N GLN A 253 14.62 4.84 -7.63
CA GLN A 253 14.20 3.83 -8.61
C GLN A 253 14.41 2.42 -8.05
N LYS A 254 15.59 2.16 -7.46
CA LYS A 254 15.89 0.87 -6.83
C LYS A 254 14.97 0.59 -5.63
N CYS A 255 14.69 1.60 -4.81
CA CYS A 255 13.78 1.49 -3.68
C CYS A 255 12.35 1.15 -4.13
N LEU A 256 11.83 1.85 -5.14
CA LEU A 256 10.53 1.54 -5.74
C LEU A 256 10.48 0.11 -6.27
N PHE A 257 11.50 -0.30 -7.03
CA PHE A 257 11.58 -1.66 -7.56
C PHE A 257 11.47 -2.70 -6.44
N LEU A 258 12.27 -2.54 -5.37
CA LEU A 258 12.27 -3.47 -4.23
C LEU A 258 10.94 -3.46 -3.47
N ALA A 259 10.39 -2.29 -3.18
CA ALA A 259 9.11 -2.15 -2.48
C ALA A 259 7.96 -2.80 -3.29
N ARG A 260 7.97 -2.60 -4.60
CA ARG A 260 6.94 -3.10 -5.53
C ARG A 260 7.08 -4.58 -5.87
N ALA A 261 8.30 -5.13 -5.79
CA ALA A 261 8.52 -6.56 -5.96
C ALA A 261 7.75 -7.40 -4.93
N ILE A 262 7.48 -6.85 -3.74
CA ILE A 262 6.79 -7.56 -2.67
C ILE A 262 5.32 -7.88 -3.03
N PRO A 263 4.42 -6.90 -3.30
CA PRO A 263 3.05 -7.21 -3.71
C PRO A 263 3.01 -8.03 -5.01
N VAL A 264 3.91 -7.74 -5.95
CA VAL A 264 4.02 -8.44 -7.23
C VAL A 264 4.35 -9.93 -7.04
N SER A 265 5.19 -10.26 -6.06
CA SER A 265 5.57 -11.65 -5.75
C SER A 265 4.39 -12.54 -5.33
N ILE A 266 3.27 -11.93 -4.93
CA ILE A 266 2.06 -12.62 -4.48
C ILE A 266 0.85 -12.39 -5.41
N GLY A 267 1.08 -11.88 -6.62
CA GLY A 267 0.02 -11.72 -7.61
C GLY A 267 -0.76 -10.41 -7.53
N ILE A 268 -0.30 -9.43 -6.74
CA ILE A 268 -0.96 -8.14 -6.58
C ILE A 268 -0.19 -7.11 -7.40
N PRO A 269 -0.85 -6.32 -8.25
CA PRO A 269 -0.16 -5.30 -9.00
C PRO A 269 0.38 -4.22 -8.08
N ALA A 270 1.58 -3.74 -8.39
CA ALA A 270 2.20 -2.59 -7.75
C ALA A 270 1.56 -1.28 -8.24
N VAL A 271 0.23 -1.16 -8.14
CA VAL A 271 -0.44 0.14 -8.37
C VAL A 271 -0.37 0.91 -7.06
N ILE A 272 0.09 2.16 -7.13
CA ILE A 272 -0.17 3.11 -6.06
C ILE A 272 -1.69 3.15 -5.92
N LEU A 273 -2.19 2.84 -4.73
CA LEU A 273 -3.60 2.64 -4.43
C LEU A 273 -4.36 3.96 -4.44
N ASP A 274 -4.32 4.67 -5.56
CA ASP A 274 -5.31 5.70 -5.80
C ASP A 274 -5.85 5.60 -7.23
N GLN A 275 -7.18 5.51 -7.31
CA GLN A 275 -7.94 5.73 -8.53
C GLN A 275 -7.65 7.13 -9.10
N GLN A 276 -7.10 8.06 -8.29
CA GLN A 276 -6.58 9.35 -8.76
C GLN A 276 -5.35 9.27 -9.67
N PHE A 277 -4.60 8.17 -9.67
CA PHE A 277 -3.38 8.04 -10.49
C PHE A 277 -3.54 7.14 -11.72
N ARG A 278 -4.74 6.58 -11.94
CA ARG A 278 -5.14 6.34 -13.32
C ARG A 278 -5.18 7.74 -13.93
N MET A 279 -4.31 8.03 -14.90
CA MET A 279 -4.68 9.06 -15.85
C MET A 279 -6.01 8.55 -16.41
N HIS A 280 -7.12 9.10 -15.91
CA HIS A 280 -8.28 9.25 -16.76
C HIS A 280 -7.75 10.05 -17.93
N VAL A 281 -7.35 9.35 -18.99
CA VAL A 281 -7.63 9.86 -20.31
C VAL A 281 -9.15 9.97 -20.27
N SER A 282 -9.64 11.12 -19.85
CA SER A 282 -10.95 11.55 -20.25
C SER A 282 -10.87 11.46 -21.77
N SER A 283 -11.43 10.40 -22.34
CA SER A 283 -12.13 10.53 -23.61
C SER A 283 -12.89 11.84 -23.45
N PRO A 284 -12.56 12.89 -24.22
CA PRO A 284 -13.17 14.17 -24.00
C PRO A 284 -14.63 14.03 -24.43
N GLU A 285 -15.49 13.63 -23.50
CA GLU A 285 -16.93 13.45 -23.71
C GLU A 285 -17.66 14.77 -24.01
N ASN A 286 -16.91 15.86 -24.22
CA ASN A 286 -17.46 17.14 -24.64
C ASN A 286 -16.70 17.82 -25.79
N ILE A 287 -15.86 17.12 -26.56
CA ILE A 287 -15.52 17.64 -27.90
C ILE A 287 -16.62 17.17 -28.86
N LYS A 288 -17.72 17.93 -28.86
CA LYS A 288 -18.58 18.00 -30.04
C LYS A 288 -17.72 18.55 -31.16
N THR A 289 -17.27 17.68 -32.07
CA THR A 289 -16.65 18.05 -33.34
C THR A 289 -17.67 18.81 -34.18
N HIS A 290 -17.75 20.12 -33.99
CA HIS A 290 -18.34 21.01 -34.97
C HIS A 290 -17.25 21.36 -35.97
N PHE A 291 -17.26 20.63 -37.09
CA PHE A 291 -16.63 21.08 -38.32
C PHE A 291 -17.14 22.48 -38.66
N GLY A 292 -16.24 23.46 -38.75
CA GLY A 292 -16.59 24.77 -39.30
C GLY A 292 -15.64 25.92 -38.98
N ARG A 293 -14.82 26.25 -39.98
CA ARG A 293 -14.35 27.59 -40.37
C ARG A 293 -13.02 28.14 -39.82
N ILE A 294 -12.14 28.36 -40.81
CA ILE A 294 -11.34 29.55 -41.11
C ILE A 294 -10.25 29.91 -40.08
N TRP A 295 -9.03 29.59 -40.49
CA TRP A 295 -7.78 30.02 -39.88
C TRP A 295 -7.55 31.52 -40.10
N GLU A 296 -7.43 32.27 -39.00
CA GLU A 296 -6.52 33.42 -38.92
C GLU A 296 -5.55 33.18 -37.75
N GLN A 297 -4.26 33.45 -37.99
CA GLN A 297 -3.20 33.32 -37.01
C GLN A 297 -3.21 34.52 -36.05
N GLU A 298 -3.96 34.44 -34.95
CA GLU A 298 -3.63 35.22 -33.77
C GLU A 298 -2.51 34.51 -33.01
N LYS A 299 -1.42 35.23 -32.71
CA LYS A 299 -0.34 34.77 -31.83
C LYS A 299 -0.96 34.34 -30.51
N GLU A 300 -1.14 33.03 -30.31
CA GLU A 300 -1.70 32.43 -29.10
C GLU A 300 -0.96 32.96 -27.87
N ARG A 301 -1.57 33.92 -27.17
CA ARG A 301 -1.24 34.17 -25.77
C ARG A 301 -1.81 32.97 -25.02
N LYS A 302 -0.95 32.09 -24.49
CA LYS A 302 -1.35 31.02 -23.58
C LYS A 302 -1.92 31.65 -22.31
N VAL A 303 -3.23 31.83 -22.26
CA VAL A 303 -3.96 32.23 -21.05
C VAL A 303 -4.21 30.96 -20.24
N VAL A 304 -3.57 30.85 -19.08
CA VAL A 304 -3.86 29.77 -18.12
C VAL A 304 -5.03 30.24 -17.26
N THR A 305 -6.16 29.56 -17.37
CA THR A 305 -7.35 29.85 -16.55
C THR A 305 -7.44 28.80 -15.45
N ILE A 306 -7.45 29.23 -14.19
CA ILE A 306 -7.58 28.37 -13.01
C ILE A 306 -8.92 28.69 -12.36
N GLN A 307 -9.75 27.65 -12.14
CA GLN A 307 -10.99 27.77 -11.39
C GLN A 307 -10.76 27.25 -9.97
N MET A 308 -11.14 28.04 -8.98
CA MET A 308 -11.08 27.71 -7.56
C MET A 308 -12.29 28.28 -6.84
N ASP A 309 -12.68 27.66 -5.72
CA ASP A 309 -13.76 28.18 -4.90
C ASP A 309 -13.35 29.50 -4.24
N VAL A 310 -14.30 30.44 -4.21
CA VAL A 310 -14.08 31.80 -3.68
C VAL A 310 -13.71 31.74 -2.20
N GLU A 311 -14.28 30.80 -1.45
CA GLU A 311 -14.01 30.61 -0.02
C GLU A 311 -12.56 30.17 0.23
N ASP A 312 -12.04 29.24 -0.57
CA ASP A 312 -10.66 28.74 -0.46
C ASP A 312 -9.64 29.83 -0.85
N PHE A 313 -9.93 30.60 -1.90
CA PHE A 313 -9.09 31.73 -2.30
C PHE A 313 -9.02 32.79 -1.20
N THR A 314 -10.17 33.11 -0.61
CA THR A 314 -10.28 34.12 0.45
C THR A 314 -9.60 33.63 1.73
N TRP A 315 -9.73 32.34 2.07
CA TRP A 315 -9.06 31.72 3.20
C TRP A 315 -7.54 31.73 3.05
N ALA A 316 -7.02 31.45 1.85
CA ALA A 316 -5.58 31.41 1.57
C ALA A 316 -4.93 32.81 1.56
N ILE A 317 -5.66 33.85 1.15
CA ILE A 317 -5.21 35.25 1.23
C ILE A 317 -5.20 35.76 2.67
N ASN A 318 -6.23 35.43 3.47
CA ASN A 318 -6.44 36.02 4.78
C ASN A 318 -5.63 35.36 5.92
N ASN A 319 -5.19 34.10 5.77
CA ASN A 319 -4.51 33.35 6.85
C ASN A 319 -2.98 33.26 6.73
N GLU A 320 -2.32 34.19 6.02
CA GLU A 320 -0.86 34.19 5.78
C GLU A 320 -0.28 32.87 5.22
N SER A 321 -1.13 31.93 4.81
CA SER A 321 -0.81 30.65 4.15
C SER A 321 -0.59 30.84 2.65
N SER A 322 -0.31 32.07 2.24
CA SER A 322 -0.11 32.47 0.85
C SER A 322 1.10 31.79 0.22
N GLY A 323 2.11 31.40 1.02
CA GLY A 323 3.29 30.69 0.53
C GLY A 323 2.99 29.36 -0.15
N GLU A 324 2.08 28.56 0.39
CA GLU A 324 1.72 27.24 -0.17
C GLU A 324 0.83 27.38 -1.40
N LEU A 325 -0.12 28.33 -1.37
CA LEU A 325 -0.94 28.69 -2.52
C LEU A 325 -0.05 29.22 -3.67
N TYR A 326 0.86 30.16 -3.39
CA TYR A 326 1.80 30.71 -4.37
C TYR A 326 2.80 29.65 -4.85
N ARG A 327 3.21 28.69 -4.02
CA ARG A 327 4.05 27.56 -4.43
C ARG A 327 3.31 26.68 -5.43
N GLN A 328 2.07 26.30 -5.14
CA GLN A 328 1.27 25.47 -6.05
C GLN A 328 0.90 26.20 -7.35
N LEU A 329 0.53 27.48 -7.26
CA LEU A 329 0.31 28.35 -8.43
C LEU A 329 1.59 28.49 -9.26
N ASN A 330 2.75 28.71 -8.63
CA ASN A 330 4.02 28.73 -9.33
C ASN A 330 4.32 27.39 -9.99
N GLU A 331 4.12 26.27 -9.31
CA GLU A 331 4.36 24.93 -9.88
C GLU A 331 3.46 24.65 -11.09
N MET A 332 2.19 25.08 -11.03
CA MET A 332 1.25 24.97 -12.15
C MET A 332 1.58 25.93 -13.29
N LEU A 333 1.93 27.18 -12.99
CA LEU A 333 2.38 28.18 -13.97
C LEU A 333 3.69 27.76 -14.64
N PHE A 334 4.66 27.24 -13.89
CA PHE A 334 5.91 26.70 -14.42
C PHE A 334 5.67 25.49 -15.33
N ALA A 335 4.75 24.58 -14.94
CA ALA A 335 4.36 23.44 -15.76
C ALA A 335 3.67 23.85 -17.08
N ALA A 336 2.92 24.95 -17.07
CA ALA A 336 2.16 25.43 -18.24
C ALA A 336 2.97 26.35 -19.17
N ILE A 337 3.82 27.23 -18.62
CA ILE A 337 4.58 28.24 -19.36
C ILE A 337 5.80 27.63 -20.05
N ARG A 338 6.40 26.57 -19.47
CA ARG A 338 7.57 25.91 -20.08
C ARG A 338 7.42 24.38 -20.15
N PRO A 339 6.55 23.86 -21.03
CA PRO A 339 6.52 22.43 -21.35
C PRO A 339 7.88 21.94 -21.86
N GLU A 340 8.62 22.84 -22.52
CA GLU A 340 9.94 22.58 -23.09
C GLU A 340 11.08 22.58 -22.05
N VAL A 341 10.90 23.15 -20.84
CA VAL A 341 11.91 23.02 -19.77
C VAL A 341 11.85 21.66 -19.07
N LYS A 342 10.73 20.94 -19.17
CA LYS A 342 10.74 19.49 -18.92
C LYS A 342 11.60 18.72 -19.93
N ASN A 343 11.84 19.29 -21.13
CA ASN A 343 12.68 18.67 -22.17
C ASN A 343 14.06 19.35 -22.34
N SER A 344 14.35 20.44 -21.62
CA SER A 344 15.61 21.18 -21.69
C SER A 344 16.48 21.05 -20.42
N HIS A 345 16.04 20.26 -19.43
CA HIS A 345 16.96 19.39 -18.68
C HIS A 345 17.23 18.10 -19.45
N GLY A 346 17.15 18.20 -20.78
CA GLY A 346 17.64 17.21 -21.68
C GLY A 346 16.78 15.96 -21.78
N LYS A 347 16.76 15.39 -22.99
CA LYS A 347 16.83 13.94 -23.23
C LYS A 347 17.97 13.22 -22.44
N TYR A 348 18.11 13.46 -21.13
CA TYR A 348 19.36 13.29 -20.37
C TYR A 348 19.11 12.59 -19.01
N SER A 349 18.51 11.40 -19.04
CA SER A 349 18.81 10.31 -18.09
C SER A 349 18.13 9.01 -18.55
N ASP A 350 18.84 7.88 -18.58
CA ASP A 350 18.22 6.54 -18.70
C ASP A 350 17.36 6.15 -17.47
N ILE A 351 17.11 7.09 -16.55
CA ILE A 351 16.39 6.93 -15.28
C ILE A 351 15.24 7.95 -15.24
N ASP A 352 14.19 7.68 -16.02
CA ASP A 352 13.01 8.53 -16.07
C ASP A 352 12.02 8.15 -14.97
N LEU A 353 12.30 8.55 -13.73
CA LEU A 353 11.26 8.59 -12.70
C LEU A 353 10.38 9.82 -12.94
N PRO A 354 9.05 9.66 -13.08
CA PRO A 354 8.17 10.81 -13.20
C PRO A 354 8.31 11.76 -12.00
N ALA A 355 8.39 13.06 -12.24
CA ALA A 355 8.61 14.07 -11.20
C ALA A 355 7.59 13.98 -10.04
N TRP A 356 6.32 13.67 -10.35
CA TRP A 356 5.28 13.47 -9.34
C TRP A 356 5.56 12.27 -8.42
N LEU A 357 6.11 11.18 -8.96
CA LEU A 357 6.43 9.97 -8.22
C LEU A 357 7.62 10.22 -7.30
N TYR A 358 8.62 10.94 -7.80
CA TYR A 358 9.74 11.38 -7.00
C TYR A 358 9.30 12.26 -5.82
N GLN A 359 8.38 13.21 -6.04
CA GLN A 359 7.80 14.03 -4.96
C GLN A 359 7.01 13.17 -3.95
N ALA A 360 6.25 12.17 -4.41
CA ALA A 360 5.50 11.28 -3.53
C ALA A 360 6.42 10.45 -2.61
N ILE A 361 7.56 9.97 -3.12
CA ILE A 361 8.59 9.28 -2.32
C ILE A 361 9.13 10.21 -1.21
N TRP A 362 9.39 11.47 -1.52
CA TRP A 362 9.85 12.44 -0.52
C TRP A 362 8.80 12.74 0.54
N LYS A 363 7.52 12.86 0.15
CA LYS A 363 6.42 12.98 1.11
C LYS A 363 6.32 11.75 2.01
N TYR A 364 6.45 10.54 1.44
CA TYR A 364 6.48 9.29 2.21
C TYR A 364 7.66 9.24 3.18
N LYS A 365 8.85 9.67 2.76
CA LYS A 365 10.01 9.80 3.65
C LYS A 365 9.71 10.70 4.84
N GLY A 366 9.14 11.88 4.60
CA GLY A 366 8.75 12.80 5.67
C GLY A 366 7.71 12.20 6.62
N TRP A 367 6.75 11.42 6.10
CA TRP A 367 5.76 10.70 6.91
C TRP A 367 6.40 9.60 7.78
N VAL A 368 7.29 8.78 7.21
CA VAL A 368 8.01 7.73 7.95
C VAL A 368 8.84 8.32 9.09
N GLU A 369 9.54 9.43 8.84
CA GLU A 369 10.37 10.11 9.84
C GLU A 369 9.58 10.73 10.99
N GLN A 370 8.27 10.94 10.80
CA GLN A 370 7.36 11.45 11.82
C GLN A 370 6.60 10.34 12.55
N SER A 371 6.68 9.09 12.07
CA SER A 371 5.97 7.95 12.64
C SER A 371 6.78 7.32 13.78
N SER A 372 6.13 7.13 14.92
CA SER A 372 6.70 6.59 16.16
C SER A 372 6.50 5.08 16.28
N HIS A 373 5.46 4.55 15.63
CA HIS A 373 5.12 3.13 15.67
C HIS A 373 5.40 2.48 14.30
N ILE A 374 6.65 2.15 14.02
CA ILE A 374 7.02 1.28 12.88
C ILE A 374 7.83 0.13 13.45
N MET A 375 7.47 -1.13 13.23
CA MET A 375 8.06 -2.27 13.96
C MET A 375 9.59 -2.33 13.89
N LEU A 376 10.17 -1.97 12.74
CA LEU A 376 11.61 -1.99 12.52
C LEU A 376 12.33 -0.68 12.91
N LEU A 377 11.61 0.42 13.13
CA LEU A 377 12.16 1.75 13.42
C LEU A 377 11.79 2.29 14.81
N GLY A 378 10.74 1.74 15.41
CA GLY A 378 10.07 2.24 16.59
C GLY A 378 10.77 1.85 17.88
N ASN A 379 10.05 2.02 18.99
CA ASN A 379 10.57 1.79 20.33
C ASN A 379 11.12 0.36 20.51
N LYS A 380 12.17 0.22 21.33
CA LYS A 380 12.81 -1.07 21.64
C LYS A 380 11.83 -2.13 22.16
N GLU A 381 10.70 -1.71 22.74
CA GLU A 381 9.69 -2.61 23.30
C GLU A 381 8.88 -3.35 22.22
N ASP A 382 8.63 -2.69 21.08
CA ASP A 382 7.88 -3.23 19.95
C ASP A 382 8.78 -3.90 18.91
N TYR A 383 10.09 -3.69 19.00
CA TYR A 383 11.05 -4.19 18.03
C TYR A 383 11.16 -5.73 18.03
N LEU A 384 11.05 -6.33 16.85
CA LEU A 384 11.44 -7.71 16.58
C LEU A 384 12.29 -7.74 15.30
N ALA A 385 13.52 -8.25 15.42
CA ALA A 385 14.47 -8.25 14.31
C ALA A 385 13.92 -9.00 13.09
N ALA A 386 14.00 -8.37 11.91
CA ALA A 386 13.45 -8.90 10.67
C ALA A 386 13.96 -10.31 10.33
N ARG A 387 15.26 -10.57 10.56
CA ARG A 387 15.89 -11.89 10.35
C ARG A 387 15.30 -12.99 11.23
N ILE A 388 14.88 -12.67 12.45
CA ILE A 388 14.18 -13.61 13.34
C ILE A 388 12.79 -13.94 12.75
N ILE A 389 12.07 -12.92 12.27
CA ILE A 389 10.74 -13.08 11.68
C ILE A 389 10.83 -13.96 10.43
N LEU A 390 11.70 -13.61 9.47
CA LEU A 390 11.87 -14.37 8.23
C LEU A 390 12.17 -15.85 8.49
N ARG A 391 13.12 -16.13 9.40
CA ARG A 391 13.48 -17.51 9.75
C ARG A 391 12.33 -18.27 10.40
N GLY A 392 11.67 -17.66 11.38
CA GLY A 392 10.55 -18.28 12.10
C GLY A 392 9.34 -18.55 11.21
N VAL A 393 8.98 -17.59 10.35
CA VAL A 393 7.87 -17.72 9.39
C VAL A 393 8.18 -18.77 8.33
N LYS A 394 9.41 -18.82 7.80
CA LYS A 394 9.81 -19.84 6.82
C LYS A 394 9.63 -21.26 7.36
N PHE A 395 10.07 -21.51 8.59
CA PHE A 395 9.85 -22.80 9.25
C PHE A 395 8.37 -23.06 9.54
N SER A 396 7.63 -22.06 10.03
CA SER A 396 6.17 -22.17 10.25
C SER A 396 5.42 -22.55 8.98
N HIS A 397 5.76 -21.93 7.85
CA HIS A 397 5.14 -22.24 6.57
C HIS A 397 5.49 -23.65 6.07
N TRP A 398 6.74 -24.07 6.21
CA TRP A 398 7.11 -25.45 5.92
C TRP A 398 6.33 -26.44 6.79
N ASP A 399 6.25 -26.21 8.10
CA ASP A 399 5.50 -27.06 9.04
C ASP A 399 4.01 -27.14 8.66
N TRP A 400 3.43 -26.02 8.24
CA TRP A 400 2.05 -25.97 7.75
C TRP A 400 1.79 -26.90 6.57
N ASN A 401 2.70 -26.93 5.59
CA ASN A 401 2.54 -27.75 4.39
C ASN A 401 2.89 -29.23 4.63
N HIS A 402 3.63 -29.55 5.70
CA HIS A 402 4.09 -30.90 6.04
C HIS A 402 3.44 -31.43 7.32
N ARG A 403 2.25 -30.93 7.66
CA ARG A 403 1.50 -31.37 8.86
C ARG A 403 1.32 -32.89 8.85
N THR A 404 1.97 -33.56 9.78
CA THR A 404 1.78 -34.99 10.04
C THR A 404 0.61 -35.21 10.99
N PRO A 405 -0.19 -36.28 10.81
CA PRO A 405 -1.21 -36.66 11.79
C PRO A 405 -0.57 -36.93 13.16
N GLY A 406 -1.13 -36.32 14.22
CA GLY A 406 -0.68 -36.50 15.61
C GLY A 406 0.32 -35.46 16.13
N LYS A 407 0.61 -35.51 17.43
CA LYS A 407 1.55 -34.58 18.10
C LYS A 407 3.00 -35.02 17.86
N VAL A 408 3.62 -34.48 16.81
CA VAL A 408 5.06 -34.61 16.57
C VAL A 408 5.80 -33.43 17.23
N SER A 409 6.90 -33.72 17.93
CA SER A 409 7.71 -32.67 18.58
C SER A 409 8.39 -31.76 17.55
N ILE A 410 8.67 -30.52 17.95
CA ILE A 410 9.29 -29.52 17.07
C ILE A 410 10.70 -29.97 16.65
N GLU A 411 11.43 -30.66 17.53
CA GLU A 411 12.78 -31.18 17.25
C GLU A 411 12.77 -32.20 16.10
N LYS A 412 11.78 -33.10 16.08
CA LYS A 412 11.64 -34.08 14.99
C LYS A 412 11.30 -33.41 13.66
N LYS A 413 10.49 -32.35 13.70
CA LYS A 413 10.13 -31.55 12.53
C LYS A 413 11.33 -30.77 12.00
N LEU A 414 12.16 -30.20 12.88
CA LEU A 414 13.37 -29.49 12.51
C LEU A 414 14.41 -30.40 11.86
N ALA A 415 14.56 -31.64 12.34
CA ALA A 415 15.46 -32.62 11.72
C ALA A 415 15.05 -32.99 10.27
N GLN A 416 13.77 -32.86 9.93
CA GLN A 416 13.25 -33.09 8.57
C GLN A 416 13.34 -31.83 7.70
N TYR A 417 13.35 -30.65 8.32
CA TYR A 417 13.47 -29.38 7.63
C TYR A 417 14.92 -29.17 7.18
N LYS A 418 15.13 -29.05 5.87
CA LYS A 418 16.47 -28.78 5.33
C LYS A 418 16.94 -27.39 5.77
N THR A 419 17.87 -27.35 6.71
CA THR A 419 18.43 -26.10 7.17
C THR A 419 19.45 -25.60 6.14
N GLY A 420 19.15 -24.50 5.47
CA GLY A 420 20.03 -23.86 4.48
C GLY A 420 21.25 -23.18 5.13
N GLY A 421 21.98 -23.91 5.99
CA GLY A 421 23.16 -23.42 6.72
C GLY A 421 22.89 -22.91 8.15
N GLU A 422 21.64 -22.81 8.58
CA GLU A 422 21.30 -22.38 9.95
C GLU A 422 21.19 -23.58 10.91
N SER A 423 21.55 -23.40 12.19
CA SER A 423 21.37 -24.46 13.18
C SER A 423 19.90 -24.64 13.55
N GLU A 424 19.49 -25.89 13.81
CA GLU A 424 18.12 -26.23 14.25
C GLU A 424 17.70 -25.44 15.50
N SER A 425 18.63 -25.24 16.45
CA SER A 425 18.39 -24.46 17.67
C SER A 425 18.06 -23.00 17.37
N THR A 426 18.75 -22.39 16.40
CA THR A 426 18.50 -21.01 15.97
C THR A 426 17.14 -20.85 15.29
N ILE A 427 16.76 -21.83 14.47
CA ILE A 427 15.44 -21.87 13.84
C ILE A 427 14.34 -22.04 14.90
N LYS A 428 14.52 -22.97 15.84
CA LYS A 428 13.60 -23.18 16.97
C LYS A 428 13.36 -21.91 17.77
N GLN A 429 14.44 -21.26 18.22
CA GLN A 429 14.35 -20.01 18.99
C GLN A 429 13.65 -18.91 18.20
N SER A 430 13.89 -18.82 16.89
CA SER A 430 13.26 -17.81 16.04
C SER A 430 11.76 -18.07 15.87
N TYR A 431 11.38 -19.34 15.65
CA TYR A 431 9.99 -19.77 15.56
C TYR A 431 9.22 -19.51 16.87
N GLU A 432 9.79 -19.86 18.02
CA GLU A 432 9.18 -19.61 19.33
C GLU A 432 9.01 -18.12 19.62
N LYS A 433 10.01 -17.29 19.28
CA LYS A 433 9.92 -15.83 19.39
C LYS A 433 8.81 -15.25 18.52
N VAL A 434 8.72 -15.70 17.26
CA VAL A 434 7.67 -15.29 16.32
C VAL A 434 6.28 -15.64 16.87
N ARG A 435 6.08 -16.88 17.33
CA ARG A 435 4.79 -17.30 17.94
C ARG A 435 4.45 -16.49 19.17
N GLY A 436 5.42 -16.27 20.06
CA GLY A 436 5.22 -15.46 21.28
C GLY A 436 4.83 -14.03 20.95
N TYR A 437 5.51 -13.41 19.98
CA TYR A 437 5.23 -12.05 19.54
C TYR A 437 3.86 -11.94 18.85
N ALA A 438 3.56 -12.84 17.91
CA ALA A 438 2.28 -12.89 17.21
C ALA A 438 1.08 -13.10 18.15
N LYS A 439 1.27 -13.86 19.24
CA LYS A 439 0.21 -14.06 20.23
C LYS A 439 0.00 -12.84 21.13
N ASN A 440 1.08 -12.21 21.58
CA ASN A 440 1.01 -11.31 22.75
C ASN A 440 1.22 -9.82 22.41
N LYS A 441 1.88 -9.49 21.29
CA LYS A 441 2.31 -8.10 21.00
C LYS A 441 1.72 -7.51 19.72
N ILE A 442 1.57 -8.31 18.66
CA ILE A 442 1.21 -7.79 17.33
C ILE A 442 -0.10 -6.98 17.32
N THR A 443 -1.09 -7.38 18.11
CA THR A 443 -2.37 -6.66 18.22
C THR A 443 -2.17 -5.24 18.77
N GLY A 444 -1.43 -5.10 19.88
CA GLY A 444 -1.18 -3.81 20.50
C GLY A 444 -0.38 -2.88 19.59
N LEU A 445 0.64 -3.41 18.92
CA LEU A 445 1.40 -2.66 17.92
C LEU A 445 0.50 -2.12 16.82
N ILE A 446 -0.33 -2.97 16.20
CA ILE A 446 -1.21 -2.56 15.09
C ILE A 446 -2.23 -1.51 15.55
N ILE A 447 -2.78 -1.63 16.76
CA ILE A 447 -3.71 -0.63 17.31
C ILE A 447 -3.02 0.72 17.47
N ASN A 448 -1.83 0.76 18.11
CA ASN A 448 -1.07 1.99 18.29
C ASN A 448 -0.70 2.63 16.93
N GLN A 449 -0.35 1.81 15.95
CA GLN A 449 -0.08 2.27 14.58
C GLN A 449 -1.31 2.87 13.91
N LEU A 450 -2.47 2.23 14.03
CA LEU A 450 -3.71 2.73 13.47
C LEU A 450 -4.15 4.04 14.14
N GLU A 451 -3.96 4.16 15.46
CA GLU A 451 -4.19 5.39 16.22
C GLU A 451 -3.32 6.54 15.75
N GLU A 452 -2.01 6.32 15.65
CA GLU A 452 -1.07 7.30 15.13
C GLU A 452 -1.45 7.74 13.71
N ARG A 453 -1.75 6.78 12.83
CA ARG A 453 -2.12 7.05 11.43
C ARG A 453 -3.44 7.82 11.32
N LEU A 454 -4.43 7.52 12.15
CA LEU A 454 -5.71 8.24 12.17
C LEU A 454 -5.49 9.73 12.48
N ASN A 455 -4.59 10.02 13.43
CA ASN A 455 -4.23 11.39 13.80
C ASN A 455 -3.38 12.08 12.72
N MET A 456 -2.63 11.30 11.93
CA MET A 456 -1.78 11.78 10.84
C MET A 456 -2.45 11.77 9.46
N ASN A 457 -3.74 11.46 9.33
CA ASN A 457 -4.36 11.13 8.03
C ASN A 457 -4.16 12.19 6.92
N ASN A 458 -4.09 13.48 7.26
CA ASN A 458 -3.78 14.55 6.29
C ASN A 458 -2.33 14.48 5.73
N ARG A 459 -1.51 13.55 6.21
CA ARG A 459 -0.11 13.32 5.85
C ARG A 459 0.18 11.89 5.38
N LEU A 460 -0.81 11.00 5.28
CA LEU A 460 -0.59 9.69 4.67
C LEU A 460 -0.18 9.93 3.21
N ALA A 461 1.11 9.73 2.94
CA ALA A 461 1.69 10.01 1.65
C ALA A 461 1.91 8.70 0.91
N GLU A 462 1.13 8.43 -0.13
CA GLU A 462 1.32 7.22 -0.93
C GLU A 462 2.51 7.39 -1.89
N GLY A 463 3.72 7.15 -1.39
CA GLY A 463 4.95 7.24 -2.17
C GLY A 463 5.49 5.88 -2.60
N MET A 464 5.72 5.00 -1.63
CA MET A 464 6.21 3.64 -1.88
C MET A 464 5.18 2.57 -1.54
N GLN A 465 4.43 2.75 -0.45
CA GLN A 465 3.40 1.82 -0.01
C GLN A 465 2.44 2.51 0.95
N ALA A 466 1.13 2.35 0.73
CA ALA A 466 0.13 2.65 1.74
C ALA A 466 0.09 1.54 2.81
N PRO A 467 -0.31 1.86 4.06
CA PRO A 467 -0.59 0.84 5.07
C PRO A 467 -1.45 -0.31 4.54
N LEU A 468 -1.07 -1.55 4.82
CA LEU A 468 -1.79 -2.72 4.29
C LEU A 468 -3.22 -2.85 4.84
N ASN A 469 -3.48 -2.26 6.01
CA ASN A 469 -4.77 -2.18 6.67
C ASN A 469 -5.41 -0.76 6.59
N HIS A 470 -5.01 0.08 5.63
CA HIS A 470 -5.54 1.46 5.46
C HIS A 470 -7.07 1.52 5.39
N ARG A 471 -7.73 0.49 4.84
CA ARG A 471 -9.21 0.40 4.82
C ARG A 471 -9.85 0.56 6.20
N VAL A 472 -9.15 0.16 7.27
CA VAL A 472 -9.62 0.39 8.65
C VAL A 472 -9.65 1.88 8.95
N ILE A 473 -8.60 2.60 8.60
CA ILE A 473 -8.48 4.06 8.78
C ILE A 473 -9.62 4.74 8.02
N ASP A 474 -9.83 4.38 6.75
CA ASP A 474 -10.91 4.94 5.93
C ASP A 474 -12.30 4.71 6.56
N LYS A 475 -12.56 3.50 7.05
CA LYS A 475 -13.82 3.18 7.75
C LYS A 475 -13.97 3.99 9.03
N CYS A 476 -12.91 4.09 9.83
CA CYS A 476 -12.92 4.85 11.08
C CYS A 476 -13.14 6.34 10.82
N LEU A 477 -12.56 6.89 9.76
CA LEU A 477 -12.75 8.28 9.36
C LEU A 477 -14.15 8.53 8.82
N ARG A 478 -14.69 7.65 7.97
CA ARG A 478 -16.08 7.73 7.52
C ARG A 478 -17.03 7.68 8.71
N PHE A 479 -16.81 6.74 9.62
CA PHE A 479 -17.58 6.63 10.84
C PHE A 479 -17.47 7.89 11.71
N ARG A 480 -16.26 8.40 11.95
CA ARG A 480 -16.01 9.66 12.66
C ARG A 480 -16.71 10.84 11.98
N ASN A 481 -16.67 10.94 10.65
CA ASN A 481 -17.29 12.02 9.91
C ASN A 481 -18.81 11.98 10.02
N VAL A 482 -19.41 10.78 9.99
CA VAL A 482 -20.84 10.61 10.24
C VAL A 482 -21.15 10.98 11.69
N LEU A 483 -20.35 10.54 12.67
CA LEU A 483 -20.57 10.90 14.06
C LEU A 483 -20.36 12.41 14.35
N ALA A 484 -19.40 13.06 13.71
CA ALA A 484 -19.14 14.49 13.87
C ALA A 484 -20.30 15.40 13.44
N ARG A 485 -21.32 14.84 12.76
CA ARG A 485 -22.60 15.54 12.49
C ARG A 485 -23.52 15.56 13.71
N TYR A 486 -23.29 14.70 14.70
CA TYR A 486 -24.15 14.54 15.89
C TYR A 486 -23.47 14.91 17.21
N PHE A 487 -22.14 14.95 17.22
CA PHE A 487 -21.32 15.25 18.38
C PHE A 487 -20.41 16.45 18.06
N PRO A 488 -20.13 17.34 19.03
CA PRO A 488 -19.14 18.40 18.87
C PRO A 488 -17.81 17.82 18.38
N ARG A 489 -17.19 18.46 17.38
CA ARG A 489 -15.93 17.99 16.75
C ARG A 489 -14.82 17.73 17.78
N ASP A 490 -14.84 18.45 18.91
CA ASP A 490 -13.82 18.36 19.95
C ASP A 490 -13.82 17.03 20.72
N ILE A 491 -14.93 16.30 20.76
CA ILE A 491 -15.03 15.03 21.50
C ILE A 491 -14.14 13.95 20.88
N PHE A 492 -14.05 13.90 19.55
CA PHE A 492 -13.22 12.92 18.84
C PHE A 492 -11.73 13.18 18.99
N ASN A 493 -11.32 14.45 19.13
CA ASN A 493 -9.93 14.82 19.35
C ASN A 493 -9.43 14.42 20.75
N GLN A 494 -10.35 14.21 21.70
CA GLN A 494 -10.02 13.93 23.11
C GLN A 494 -10.05 12.43 23.47
N GLN A 495 -10.83 11.60 22.76
CA GLN A 495 -11.14 10.22 23.20
C GLN A 495 -10.40 9.10 22.41
N GLY A 496 -9.76 9.40 21.28
CA GLY A 496 -8.91 8.46 20.53
C GLY A 496 -9.66 7.36 19.73
N LEU A 497 -8.92 6.45 19.08
CA LEU A 497 -9.47 5.38 18.21
C LEU A 497 -10.11 4.24 19.02
N CYS A 498 -9.52 3.83 20.15
CA CYS A 498 -10.09 2.81 21.02
C CYS A 498 -11.52 3.16 21.46
N TRP A 499 -11.81 4.42 21.82
CA TRP A 499 -13.17 4.86 22.15
C TRP A 499 -14.12 4.76 20.96
N VAL A 500 -13.65 5.06 19.75
CA VAL A 500 -14.44 4.93 18.52
C VAL A 500 -14.78 3.47 18.23
N ILE A 501 -13.80 2.57 18.36
CA ILE A 501 -13.98 1.13 18.15
C ILE A 501 -14.93 0.54 19.19
N ASP A 502 -14.67 0.79 20.48
CA ASP A 502 -15.49 0.28 21.57
C ASP A 502 -16.94 0.79 21.48
N GLY A 503 -17.12 2.06 21.14
CA GLY A 503 -18.44 2.65 20.95
C GLY A 503 -19.18 2.08 19.75
N ALA A 504 -18.46 1.81 18.64
CA ALA A 504 -19.02 1.17 17.45
C ALA A 504 -19.42 -0.29 17.73
N GLU A 505 -18.62 -1.05 18.47
CA GLU A 505 -18.94 -2.42 18.88
C GLU A 505 -20.19 -2.47 19.78
N LYS A 506 -20.24 -1.64 20.83
CA LYS A 506 -21.42 -1.50 21.71
C LYS A 506 -22.68 -1.09 20.95
N LEU A 507 -22.54 -0.23 19.95
CA LEU A 507 -23.65 0.21 19.11
C LEU A 507 -24.10 -0.90 18.15
N ALA A 508 -23.18 -1.65 17.56
CA ALA A 508 -23.48 -2.80 16.71
C ALA A 508 -24.24 -3.90 17.48
N GLU A 509 -23.84 -4.20 18.72
CA GLU A 509 -24.54 -5.15 19.60
C GLU A 509 -25.99 -4.71 19.90
N LYS A 510 -26.22 -3.43 20.17
CA LYS A 510 -27.57 -2.88 20.41
C LYS A 510 -28.44 -2.83 19.16
N LEU A 511 -27.85 -2.60 18.00
CA LEU A 511 -28.56 -2.58 16.72
C LEU A 511 -28.96 -3.97 16.24
N ASN A 512 -28.16 -4.99 16.54
CA ASN A 512 -28.47 -6.37 16.21
C ASN A 512 -29.52 -6.98 17.17
N SER A 513 -29.76 -6.37 18.33
CA SER A 513 -30.68 -6.87 19.36
C SER A 513 -32.04 -6.16 19.38
N SER A 514 -32.29 -5.15 18.53
CA SER A 514 -33.55 -4.38 18.58
C SER A 514 -34.16 -4.12 17.20
N ASP A 515 -35.49 -4.27 17.09
CA ASP A 515 -36.35 -3.64 16.06
C ASP A 515 -36.40 -2.11 16.29
N ALA A 516 -35.24 -1.48 16.47
CA ALA A 516 -35.15 -0.09 16.86
C ALA A 516 -35.60 0.81 15.72
N SER A 517 -36.73 1.49 15.96
CA SER A 517 -37.12 2.70 15.22
C SER A 517 -35.99 3.72 15.24
N ASP A 518 -35.90 4.53 14.19
CA ASP A 518 -34.86 5.54 13.97
C ASP A 518 -34.66 6.49 15.18
N ALA A 519 -35.72 6.73 15.97
CA ALA A 519 -35.68 7.54 17.20
C ALA A 519 -34.92 6.88 18.37
N LEU A 520 -34.92 5.54 18.48
CA LEU A 520 -34.20 4.82 19.54
C LEU A 520 -32.68 4.82 19.30
N LEU A 521 -32.28 4.93 18.03
CA LEU A 521 -30.89 4.84 17.57
C LEU A 521 -30.04 6.00 18.07
N ARG A 522 -30.63 7.21 18.14
CA ARG A 522 -29.96 8.42 18.68
C ARG A 522 -29.66 8.29 20.17
N HIS A 523 -30.62 7.79 20.96
CA HIS A 523 -30.41 7.52 22.39
C HIS A 523 -29.38 6.40 22.63
N GLN A 524 -29.38 5.37 21.79
CA GLN A 524 -28.37 4.30 21.85
C GLN A 524 -26.97 4.80 21.48
N LEU A 525 -26.83 5.67 20.47
CA LEU A 525 -25.58 6.36 20.14
C LEU A 525 -25.01 7.10 21.35
N TYR A 526 -25.81 7.95 22.01
CA TYR A 526 -25.35 8.69 23.19
C TYR A 526 -24.99 7.79 24.38
N ALA A 527 -25.71 6.68 24.56
CA ALA A 527 -25.44 5.71 25.61
C ALA A 527 -24.18 4.87 25.34
N CYS A 528 -23.90 4.52 24.08
CA CYS A 528 -22.74 3.70 23.70
C CYS A 528 -21.42 4.48 23.74
N PHE A 529 -21.47 5.79 23.47
CA PHE A 529 -20.32 6.69 23.46
C PHE A 529 -20.11 7.46 24.79
N ALA A 530 -20.91 7.16 25.83
CA ALA A 530 -20.71 7.63 27.21
C ALA A 530 -20.44 9.15 27.36
N LEU A 531 -21.16 9.98 26.61
CA LEU A 531 -21.06 11.44 26.75
C LEU A 531 -21.41 11.90 28.16
N ASP A 532 -20.70 12.93 28.65
CA ASP A 532 -21.03 13.59 29.91
C ASP A 532 -22.42 14.26 29.85
N ASP A 533 -23.01 14.49 31.03
CA ASP A 533 -24.37 15.04 31.13
C ASP A 533 -24.45 16.49 30.59
N ARG A 534 -23.31 17.18 30.50
CA ARG A 534 -23.19 18.53 29.92
C ARG A 534 -23.30 18.52 28.40
N ALA A 535 -22.66 17.57 27.73
CA ALA A 535 -22.79 17.34 26.30
C ALA A 535 -24.19 16.85 25.93
N ARG A 536 -24.83 16.02 26.79
CA ARG A 536 -26.25 15.66 26.63
C ARG A 536 -27.17 16.88 26.68
N ALA A 537 -26.94 17.80 27.61
CA ALA A 537 -27.76 19.00 27.79
C ALA A 537 -27.56 20.07 26.70
N MET A 538 -26.36 20.20 26.12
CA MET A 538 -26.12 21.13 25.00
C MET A 538 -26.72 20.63 23.67
N LEU A 539 -26.89 19.32 23.51
CA LEU A 539 -27.38 18.69 22.27
C LEU A 539 -28.89 18.40 22.26
N SER A 540 -29.56 18.44 23.43
CA SER A 540 -31.02 18.34 23.54
C SER A 540 -31.78 19.59 23.06
N ALA A 541 -31.07 20.62 22.56
CA ALA A 541 -31.65 21.87 22.07
C ALA A 541 -31.81 21.94 20.54
N GLY A 542 -31.36 20.91 19.80
CA GLY A 542 -31.47 20.85 18.33
C GLY A 542 -32.28 19.63 17.85
N ASP A 543 -33.58 19.85 17.66
CA ASP A 543 -34.57 18.88 17.18
C ASP A 543 -34.56 18.72 15.65
N GLU A 544 -33.41 18.46 15.02
CA GLU A 544 -33.41 17.98 13.63
C GLU A 544 -33.41 16.44 13.60
N PRO A 545 -34.34 15.81 12.84
CA PRO A 545 -34.42 14.37 12.72
C PRO A 545 -33.22 13.81 11.94
N LEU A 546 -32.78 12.61 12.32
CA LEU A 546 -31.81 11.84 11.54
C LEU A 546 -32.39 11.51 10.16
N ASP A 547 -31.69 11.87 9.10
CA ASP A 547 -32.10 11.45 7.76
C ASP A 547 -31.92 9.94 7.61
N ARG A 548 -32.92 9.27 7.01
CA ARG A 548 -32.91 7.81 6.79
C ARG A 548 -31.65 7.30 6.07
N VAL A 549 -30.98 8.15 5.30
CA VAL A 549 -29.74 7.84 4.58
C VAL A 549 -28.58 7.63 5.55
N GLU A 550 -28.47 8.48 6.57
CA GLU A 550 -27.35 8.45 7.52
C GLU A 550 -27.43 7.27 8.48
N ILE A 551 -28.66 6.86 8.86
CA ILE A 551 -28.90 5.65 9.66
C ILE A 551 -28.54 4.39 8.86
N ARG A 552 -28.84 4.36 7.56
CA ARG A 552 -28.45 3.24 6.69
C ARG A 552 -26.93 3.17 6.53
N GLU A 553 -26.26 4.31 6.40
CA GLU A 553 -24.80 4.38 6.32
C GLU A 553 -24.14 3.88 7.62
N LEU A 554 -24.61 4.35 8.78
CA LEU A 554 -24.16 3.89 10.11
C LEU A 554 -24.37 2.37 10.27
N ARG A 555 -25.57 1.86 9.97
CA ARG A 555 -25.85 0.42 10.03
C ARG A 555 -24.96 -0.37 9.07
N THR A 556 -24.60 0.18 7.92
CA THR A 556 -23.72 -0.49 6.95
C THR A 556 -22.27 -0.52 7.45
N LEU A 557 -21.78 0.59 8.02
CA LEU A 557 -20.45 0.67 8.62
C LEU A 557 -20.30 -0.27 9.83
N MET A 558 -21.36 -0.45 10.62
CA MET A 558 -21.34 -1.28 11.84
C MET A 558 -21.64 -2.76 11.65
N LYS A 559 -22.15 -3.18 10.48
CA LYS A 559 -22.27 -4.62 10.14
C LYS A 559 -20.91 -5.29 10.00
N GLN A 560 -19.84 -4.50 9.89
CA GLN A 560 -18.47 -4.96 9.80
C GLN A 560 -17.73 -4.55 11.07
N PRO A 561 -17.01 -5.46 11.72
CA PRO A 561 -16.14 -5.05 12.80
C PRO A 561 -15.03 -4.12 12.29
N LEU A 562 -14.72 -3.07 13.05
CA LEU A 562 -13.71 -2.07 12.65
C LEU A 562 -12.29 -2.63 12.75
N LEU A 563 -12.02 -3.39 13.82
CA LEU A 563 -10.77 -4.13 14.02
C LEU A 563 -10.95 -5.64 14.07
N SER A 564 -12.17 -6.09 14.37
CA SER A 564 -12.43 -7.50 14.60
C SER A 564 -12.19 -8.25 13.32
#